data_AF-A0A0S2F4X2-F1
#
_entry.id   AF-A0A0S2F4X2-F1
#
_cell.length_a   1.000
_cell.length_b   1.000
_cell.length_c   1.000
_cell.angle_alpha   90.00
_cell.angle_beta   90.00
_cell.angle_gamma   90.00
#
_symmetry.space_group_name_H-M   'P 1'
#
loop_
_entity.id
_entity.type
_entity.pdbx_description
1 polymer ?
#
loop_
_entity_poly.entity_id
_entity_poly.type
_entity_poly.pdbx_seq_one_letter_code
_entity_poly.pdbx_strand_id
1 'polypeptide(L)'
;MSSPQQRGATRSAERDFRSTAKQLERFEVSLHDLLHWDDTLQLELDDLLAARTMASSCWAIVKMLCEHARIELPSEPDWFAILDEVNEAAAVP
;
A
#
# COMPACT_ATOMS: atom_id res chain seq x y z
N MET A 1 29.68 -33.74 28.31
CA MET A 1 30.29 -32.41 28.53
C MET A 1 29.86 -31.52 27.38
N SER A 2 29.00 -30.55 27.65
CA SER A 2 28.48 -29.61 26.66
C SER A 2 29.56 -28.59 26.29
N SER A 3 29.74 -28.32 25.00
CA SER A 3 30.33 -27.05 24.55
C SER A 3 29.34 -26.31 23.65
N PRO A 4 29.14 -24.99 23.87
CA PRO A 4 28.06 -24.20 23.31
C PRO A 4 28.56 -23.36 22.12
N GLN A 5 27.63 -22.63 21.51
CA GLN A 5 27.84 -21.62 20.46
C GLN A 5 27.74 -22.15 19.01
N GLN A 6 26.53 -22.60 18.68
CA GLN A 6 25.86 -22.19 17.43
C GLN A 6 25.77 -20.64 17.39
N ARG A 7 26.90 -19.95 17.19
CA ARG A 7 26.94 -18.53 16.81
C ARG A 7 26.96 -18.48 15.30
N GLY A 8 25.78 -18.60 14.73
CA GLY A 8 25.58 -18.54 13.30
C GLY A 8 24.11 -18.65 12.94
N ALA A 9 23.21 -18.17 13.80
CA ALA A 9 21.95 -17.68 13.30
C ALA A 9 22.29 -16.51 12.38
N THR A 10 22.44 -16.80 11.10
CA THR A 10 22.25 -15.85 10.02
C THR A 10 20.89 -15.22 10.30
N ARG A 11 20.90 -14.10 11.03
CA ARG A 11 19.74 -13.21 11.10
C ARG A 11 19.45 -12.89 9.65
N SER A 12 18.35 -13.44 9.13
CA SER A 12 17.78 -13.06 7.85
C SER A 12 17.65 -11.54 7.89
N ALA A 13 18.59 -10.85 7.26
CA ALA A 13 18.74 -9.39 7.34
C ALA A 13 17.61 -8.66 6.57
N GLU A 14 16.58 -9.37 6.11
CA GLU A 14 15.73 -8.90 5.02
C GLU A 14 14.24 -9.25 5.16
N ARG A 15 13.79 -9.82 6.30
CA ARG A 15 12.37 -10.14 6.52
C ARG A 15 11.83 -9.58 7.83
N ASP A 16 11.86 -8.27 7.98
CA ASP A 16 11.12 -7.59 9.05
C ASP A 16 10.18 -6.53 8.48
N PHE A 17 9.13 -6.19 9.22
CA PHE A 17 8.13 -5.19 8.83
C PHE A 17 8.76 -3.82 8.51
N ARG A 18 9.93 -3.51 9.08
CA ARG A 18 10.63 -2.24 8.85
C ARG A 18 11.18 -2.15 7.44
N SER A 19 11.72 -3.25 6.90
CA SER A 19 12.17 -3.31 5.51
C SER A 19 11.00 -3.09 4.54
N THR A 20 9.87 -3.78 4.77
CA THR A 20 8.65 -3.63 3.96
C THR A 20 8.05 -2.22 4.05
N ALA A 21 8.02 -1.62 5.24
CA ALA A 21 7.56 -0.24 5.43
C ALA A 21 8.38 0.76 4.60
N LYS A 22 9.72 0.64 4.61
CA LYS A 22 10.58 1.49 3.78
C LYS A 22 10.34 1.32 2.27
N GLN A 23 9.94 0.13 1.82
CA GLN A 23 9.60 -0.09 0.41
C GLN A 23 8.27 0.59 0.06
N LEU A 24 7.29 0.55 0.95
CA LEU A 24 6.03 1.27 0.79
C LEU A 24 6.23 2.79 0.77
N GLU A 25 7.06 3.34 1.67
CA GLU A 25 7.41 4.78 1.66
C GLU A 25 8.00 5.22 0.32
N ARG A 26 8.90 4.42 -0.27
CA ARG A 26 9.46 4.75 -1.60
C ARG A 26 8.41 4.69 -2.70
N PHE A 27 7.50 3.73 -2.62
CA PHE A 27 6.40 3.62 -3.56
C PHE A 27 5.45 4.83 -3.47
N GLU A 28 5.14 5.28 -2.26
CA GLU A 28 4.35 6.49 -2.00
C GLU A 28 5.00 7.74 -2.62
N VAL A 29 6.31 7.92 -2.45
CA VAL A 29 7.05 9.03 -3.08
C VAL A 29 6.92 8.99 -4.60
N SER A 30 7.11 7.82 -5.22
CA SER A 30 6.97 7.68 -6.68
C SER A 30 5.56 8.01 -7.18
N LEU A 31 4.51 7.65 -6.42
CA LEU A 31 3.13 7.99 -6.75
C LEU A 31 2.87 9.49 -6.60
N HIS A 32 3.38 10.11 -5.55
CA HIS A 32 3.31 11.56 -5.39
C HIS A 32 4.00 12.29 -6.52
N ASP A 33 5.19 11.83 -6.91
CA ASP A 33 5.90 12.39 -8.06
C ASP A 33 5.02 12.27 -9.31
N LEU A 34 4.49 11.09 -9.62
CA LEU A 34 3.59 10.88 -10.77
C LEU A 34 2.39 11.82 -10.79
N LEU A 35 1.71 12.00 -9.65
CA LEU A 35 0.54 12.86 -9.54
C LEU A 35 0.88 14.36 -9.57
N HIS A 36 2.07 14.75 -9.10
CA HIS A 36 2.49 16.15 -9.04
C HIS A 36 2.81 16.75 -10.42
N TRP A 37 3.00 15.92 -11.46
CA TRP A 37 3.25 16.42 -12.81
C TRP A 37 2.03 17.01 -13.50
N ASP A 38 0.82 16.71 -13.02
CA ASP A 38 -0.42 17.24 -13.60
C ASP A 38 -1.58 17.21 -12.59
N ASP A 39 -1.77 18.33 -11.88
CA ASP A 39 -2.86 18.53 -10.90
C ASP A 39 -4.27 18.51 -11.55
N THR A 40 -4.35 18.39 -12.88
CA THR A 40 -5.57 18.30 -13.68
C THR A 40 -5.69 16.98 -14.44
N LEU A 41 -4.80 16.01 -14.18
CA LEU A 41 -4.78 14.76 -14.90
C LEU A 41 -6.01 13.93 -14.58
N GLN A 42 -6.95 13.92 -15.51
CA GLN A 42 -7.96 12.87 -15.55
C GLN A 42 -7.25 11.55 -15.87
N LEU A 43 -7.31 10.61 -14.94
CA LEU A 43 -6.73 9.29 -15.11
C LEU A 43 -7.44 8.56 -16.25
N GLU A 44 -6.66 7.94 -17.13
CA GLU A 44 -7.19 7.04 -18.15
C GLU A 44 -7.72 5.76 -17.50
N LEU A 45 -8.48 4.96 -18.25
CA LEU A 45 -9.10 3.73 -17.74
C LEU A 45 -8.07 2.77 -17.12
N ASP A 46 -6.90 2.62 -17.75
CA ASP A 46 -5.86 1.72 -17.25
C ASP A 46 -5.25 2.23 -15.94
N ASP A 47 -5.07 3.54 -15.81
CA ASP A 47 -4.57 4.17 -14.58
C ASP A 47 -5.60 4.07 -13.45
N LEU A 48 -6.90 4.24 -13.75
CA LEU A 48 -7.99 4.02 -12.79
C LEU A 48 -8.01 2.57 -12.28
N LEU A 49 -7.84 1.59 -13.18
CA LEU A 49 -7.78 0.18 -12.79
C LEU A 49 -6.55 -0.12 -11.93
N ALA A 50 -5.40 0.50 -12.24
CA ALA A 50 -4.20 0.40 -11.43
C ALA A 50 -4.41 1.01 -10.04
N ALA A 51 -4.98 2.22 -9.96
CA ALA A 51 -5.29 2.90 -8.71
C ALA A 51 -6.25 2.09 -7.82
N ARG A 52 -7.30 1.51 -8.42
CA ARG A 52 -8.24 0.61 -7.73
C ARG A 52 -7.53 -0.62 -7.16
N THR A 53 -6.67 -1.26 -7.97
CA THR A 53 -5.90 -2.44 -7.54
C THR A 53 -4.98 -2.11 -6.37
N MET A 54 -4.33 -0.94 -6.40
CA MET A 54 -3.50 -0.47 -5.30
C MET A 54 -4.30 -0.24 -4.03
N ALA A 55 -5.43 0.47 -4.11
CA ALA A 55 -6.30 0.76 -2.96
C ALA A 55 -6.80 -0.52 -2.27
N SER A 56 -7.35 -1.47 -3.05
CA SER A 56 -7.80 -2.76 -2.54
C SER A 56 -6.65 -3.61 -1.95
N SER A 57 -5.46 -3.57 -2.57
CA SER A 57 -4.29 -4.28 -2.04
C SER A 57 -3.84 -3.71 -0.70
N CYS A 58 -3.78 -2.38 -0.57
CA CYS A 58 -3.48 -1.71 0.70
C CYS A 58 -4.52 -2.03 1.77
N TRP A 59 -5.81 -2.02 1.41
CA TRP A 59 -6.88 -2.40 2.32
C TRP A 59 -6.75 -3.85 2.79
N ALA A 60 -6.46 -4.79 1.88
CA ALA A 60 -6.23 -6.19 2.24
C ALA A 60 -5.07 -6.37 3.23
N ILE A 61 -3.98 -5.59 3.07
CA ILE A 61 -2.86 -5.57 4.02
C ILE A 61 -3.33 -5.06 5.39
N VAL A 62 -4.05 -3.94 5.44
CA VAL A 62 -4.59 -3.38 6.70
C VAL A 62 -5.52 -4.40 7.38
N LYS A 63 -6.41 -5.02 6.62
CA LYS A 63 -7.32 -6.06 7.11
C LYS A 63 -6.57 -7.23 7.72
N MET A 64 -5.58 -7.77 7.01
CA MET A 64 -4.73 -8.86 7.53
C MET A 64 -4.04 -8.49 8.84
N LEU A 65 -3.52 -7.26 8.97
CA LEU A 65 -2.84 -6.80 10.19
C LEU A 65 -3.81 -6.61 11.36
N CYS A 66 -5.00 -6.05 11.11
CA CYS A 66 -6.04 -5.87 12.13
C CYS A 66 -6.63 -7.21 12.59
N GLU A 67 -6.89 -8.14 11.67
CA GLU A 67 -7.31 -9.51 11.99
C GLU A 67 -6.30 -10.20 12.90
N HIS A 68 -5.00 -10.07 12.60
CA HIS A 68 -3.94 -10.60 13.46
C HIS A 68 -3.95 -9.98 14.87
N ALA A 69 -4.22 -8.67 14.95
CA ALA A 69 -4.32 -7.93 16.21
C ALA A 69 -5.68 -8.08 16.92
N ARG A 70 -6.64 -8.81 16.33
CA ARG A 70 -8.05 -8.92 16.79
C ARG A 70 -8.75 -7.56 16.92
N ILE A 71 -8.41 -6.64 16.02
CA ILE A 71 -9.05 -5.34 15.90
C ILE A 71 -10.12 -5.47 14.82
N GLU A 72 -11.34 -5.07 15.15
CA GLU A 72 -12.43 -5.02 14.18
C GLU A 72 -12.27 -3.78 13.29
N LEU A 73 -12.38 -3.99 11.99
CA LEU A 73 -12.39 -2.92 10.99
C LEU A 73 -13.81 -2.68 10.48
N PRO A 74 -14.11 -1.44 10.03
CA PRO A 74 -15.30 -1.21 9.23
C PRO A 74 -15.26 -2.01 7.93
N SER A 75 -16.38 -2.06 7.21
CA SER A 75 -16.42 -2.61 5.86
C SER A 75 -15.45 -1.89 4.93
N GLU A 76 -14.92 -2.63 3.95
CA GLU A 76 -14.10 -2.03 2.89
C GLU A 76 -14.88 -0.89 2.20
N PRO A 77 -14.28 0.29 2.03
CA PRO A 77 -14.88 1.37 1.24
C PRO A 77 -15.07 0.94 -0.22
N ASP A 78 -16.07 1.50 -0.89
CA ASP A 78 -16.23 1.31 -2.34
C ASP A 78 -15.20 2.18 -3.08
N TRP A 79 -14.01 1.62 -3.29
CA TRP A 79 -12.93 2.30 -4.00
C TRP A 79 -13.28 2.65 -5.45
N PHE A 80 -14.22 1.93 -6.08
CA PHE A 80 -14.67 2.26 -7.43
C PHE A 80 -15.43 3.57 -7.42
N ALA A 81 -16.44 3.69 -6.54
CA ALA A 81 -17.22 4.91 -6.39
C ALA A 81 -16.33 6.10 -6.00
N ILE A 82 -15.45 5.93 -5.00
CA ILE A 82 -14.58 7.01 -4.52
C ILE A 82 -13.63 7.52 -5.61
N LEU A 83 -12.98 6.60 -6.34
CA LEU A 83 -12.02 6.99 -7.38
C LEU A 83 -12.72 7.60 -8.60
N ASP A 84 -13.92 7.12 -8.95
CA ASP A 84 -14.71 7.70 -10.03
C ASP A 84 -15.16 9.13 -9.68
N GLU A 85 -15.67 9.36 -8.47
CA GLU A 85 -16.06 10.70 -8.00
C GLU A 85 -14.87 11.69 -8.01
N VAL A 86 -13.69 11.26 -7.55
CA VAL A 86 -12.49 12.10 -7.54
C VAL A 86 -12.01 12.39 -8.96
N ASN A 87 -12.02 11.40 -9.85
CA ASN A 87 -11.57 11.56 -11.22
C ASN A 87 -12.54 12.42 -12.06
N GLU A 88 -13.85 12.29 -11.82
CA GLU A 88 -14.86 13.16 -12.42
C GLU A 88 -14.71 14.60 -11.93
N ALA A 89 -14.43 14.82 -10.65
CA ALA A 89 -14.19 16.16 -10.11
C ALA A 89 -12.94 16.82 -10.72
N ALA A 90 -11.89 16.04 -11.00
CA ALA A 90 -10.68 16.52 -11.66
C ALA A 90 -10.91 16.91 -13.14
N ALA A 91 -11.95 16.37 -13.79
CA ALA A 91 -12.31 16.70 -15.16
C ALA A 91 -13.09 18.02 -15.31
N VAL A 92 -13.51 18.65 -14.20
CA VAL A 92 -14.22 19.93 -14.20
C VAL A 92 -13.19 21.07 -14.08
N PRO A 93 -13.08 21.97 -15.08
CA PRO A 93 -12.04 23.02 -15.15
C PRO A 93 -12.20 24.15 -14.13
#